data_AF-A0A956FC54-F1
#
_entry.id   AF-A0A956FC54-F1
#
_cell.length_a   1.000
_cell.length_b   1.000
_cell.length_c   1.000
_cell.angle_alpha   90.00
_cell.angle_beta   90.00
_cell.angle_gamma   90.00
#
_symmetry.space_group_name_H-M   'P 1'
#
loop_
_entity.id
_entity.type
_entity.pdbx_description
1 polymer ?
#
loop_
_entity_poly.entity_id
_entity_poly.type
_entity_poly.pdbx_seq_one_letter_code
_entity_poly.pdbx_strand_id
1 'polypeptide(L)'
;MLNQASTHMNRSYANDYKEIPAALAHNDPLRRRTVALVESDPILGKAFQGPGRTEAFRDILRELALGRLIEGQAIRRTNRELPRHQSPHAASNRVFPSSWEERLIRMQFSRFYNQAVLEELIERGEEHCFVEHSSAEDSDTPCSTVLAGRTHRVEHLHRLLVEAYAQEQYSREPRIPNHPHCTHVVRPL
;
A
#
# COMPACT_ATOMS: atom_id res chain seq x y z
N MET A 1 14.65 -34.27 20.82
CA MET A 1 13.84 -34.01 19.61
C MET A 1 12.51 -33.42 20.09
N LEU A 2 12.37 -32.10 20.04
CA LEU A 2 11.14 -31.41 20.42
C LEU A 2 10.44 -30.95 19.15
N ASN A 3 9.30 -31.57 18.86
CA ASN A 3 8.35 -31.17 17.82
C ASN A 3 7.97 -29.70 18.03
N GLN A 4 8.41 -28.83 17.12
CA GLN A 4 7.79 -27.52 16.95
C GLN A 4 6.45 -27.76 16.25
N ALA A 5 5.38 -27.70 17.02
CA ALA A 5 4.04 -27.58 16.46
C ALA A 5 3.96 -26.25 15.70
N SER A 6 3.93 -26.33 14.37
CA SER A 6 3.52 -25.21 13.52
C SER A 6 2.10 -24.82 13.90
N THR A 7 1.97 -23.79 14.73
CA THR A 7 0.74 -23.01 14.80
C THR A 7 0.59 -22.27 13.47
N HIS A 8 0.04 -22.95 12.47
CA HIS A 8 -0.63 -22.28 11.35
C HIS A 8 -1.86 -21.58 11.93
N MET A 9 -1.66 -20.44 12.60
CA MET A 9 -2.74 -19.46 12.70
C MET A 9 -3.12 -19.11 11.27
N ASN A 10 -4.40 -19.24 10.95
CA ASN A 10 -4.96 -18.90 9.66
C ASN A 10 -4.77 -17.39 9.44
N ARG A 11 -3.63 -17.00 8.87
CA ARG A 11 -3.28 -15.60 8.59
C ARG A 11 -4.16 -15.13 7.45
N SER A 12 -5.07 -14.21 7.73
CA SER A 12 -5.92 -13.63 6.68
C SER A 12 -5.13 -12.59 5.91
N TYR A 13 -5.00 -12.77 4.60
CA TYR A 13 -4.55 -11.76 3.66
C TYR A 13 -5.76 -11.16 2.96
N ALA A 14 -5.67 -9.90 2.57
CA ALA A 14 -6.68 -9.24 1.76
C ALA A 14 -6.68 -9.81 0.33
N ASN A 15 -7.87 -9.93 -0.27
CA ASN A 15 -8.06 -10.20 -1.71
C ASN A 15 -8.35 -8.93 -2.50
N ASP A 16 -8.76 -7.86 -1.82
CA ASP A 16 -9.08 -6.55 -2.37
C ASP A 16 -8.61 -5.45 -1.41
N TYR A 17 -8.33 -4.25 -1.93
CA TYR A 17 -7.95 -3.07 -1.16
C TYR A 17 -8.85 -2.81 0.07
N LYS A 18 -10.17 -2.97 -0.07
CA LYS A 18 -11.14 -2.74 1.02
C LYS A 18 -11.00 -3.73 2.17
N GLU A 19 -10.40 -4.89 1.91
CA GLU A 19 -10.16 -5.93 2.91
C GLU A 19 -8.86 -5.69 3.71
N ILE A 20 -7.97 -4.79 3.26
CA ILE A 20 -6.70 -4.51 3.93
C ILE A 20 -6.88 -4.21 5.43
N PRO A 21 -7.80 -3.32 5.87
CA PRO A 21 -7.98 -3.06 7.31
C PRO A 21 -8.34 -4.32 8.11
N ALA A 22 -9.20 -5.17 7.56
CA ALA A 22 -9.58 -6.42 8.20
C ALA A 22 -8.41 -7.42 8.23
N ALA A 23 -7.65 -7.53 7.14
CA ALA A 23 -6.45 -8.38 7.08
C ALA A 23 -5.42 -7.97 8.14
N LEU A 24 -5.13 -6.66 8.27
CA LEU A 24 -4.20 -6.15 9.29
C LEU A 24 -4.72 -6.34 10.73
N ALA A 25 -6.03 -6.30 10.95
CA ALA A 25 -6.62 -6.57 12.27
C ALA A 25 -6.42 -8.03 12.70
N HIS A 26 -6.43 -8.97 11.75
CA HIS A 26 -6.33 -10.42 12.03
C HIS A 26 -4.93 -11.01 11.78
N ASN A 27 -3.97 -10.20 11.33
CA ASN A 27 -2.60 -10.62 11.04
C ASN A 27 -1.59 -9.67 11.72
N ASP A 28 -1.35 -9.90 13.00
CA ASP A 28 -0.45 -9.10 13.84
C ASP A 28 0.99 -8.96 13.27
N PRO A 29 1.65 -10.03 12.79
CA PRO A 29 2.95 -9.91 12.14
C PRO A 29 2.92 -8.96 10.93
N LEU A 30 1.94 -9.12 10.04
CA LEU A 30 1.80 -8.28 8.86
C LEU A 30 1.52 -6.82 9.24
N ARG A 31 0.64 -6.58 10.23
CA ARG A 31 0.37 -5.23 10.75
C ARG A 31 1.62 -4.55 11.27
N ARG A 32 2.44 -5.24 12.08
CA ARG A 32 3.70 -4.68 12.58
C ARG A 32 4.65 -4.32 11.46
N ARG A 33 4.74 -5.18 10.43
CA ARG A 33 5.58 -4.91 9.25
C ARG A 33 5.08 -3.71 8.44
N THR A 34 3.79 -3.63 8.17
CA THR A 34 3.19 -2.47 7.49
C THR A 34 3.45 -1.18 8.27
N VAL A 35 3.32 -1.19 9.60
CA VAL A 35 3.64 -0.04 10.44
C VAL A 35 5.12 0.33 10.37
N ALA A 36 6.03 -0.66 10.45
CA ALA A 36 7.46 -0.42 10.33
C ALA A 36 7.81 0.26 9.00
N LEU A 37 7.24 -0.21 7.89
CA LEU A 37 7.42 0.43 6.57
C LEU A 37 6.85 1.85 6.53
N VAL A 38 5.67 2.08 7.11
CA VAL A 38 5.11 3.44 7.24
C VAL A 38 6.02 4.37 8.04
N GLU A 39 6.84 3.86 8.96
CA GLU A 39 7.76 4.66 9.77
C GLU A 39 9.12 4.88 9.10
N SER A 40 9.67 3.87 8.43
CA SER A 40 11.03 3.90 7.89
C SER A 40 11.12 4.24 6.41
N ASP A 41 10.19 3.76 5.59
CA ASP A 41 10.36 3.75 4.14
C ASP A 41 10.08 5.14 3.53
N PRO A 42 10.75 5.55 2.44
CA PRO A 42 10.53 6.87 1.85
C PRO A 42 9.08 7.08 1.38
N ILE A 43 8.49 8.22 1.74
CA ILE A 43 7.22 8.72 1.18
C ILE A 43 7.56 9.93 0.31
N LEU A 44 7.67 9.66 -0.99
CA LEU A 44 8.10 10.65 -1.97
C LEU A 44 6.90 11.30 -2.68
N GLY A 45 7.14 12.50 -3.20
CA GLY A 45 6.16 13.24 -3.98
C GLY A 45 5.93 14.67 -3.51
N LYS A 46 5.55 15.53 -4.46
CA LYS A 46 5.39 16.98 -4.25
C LYS A 46 4.34 17.34 -3.19
N ALA A 47 3.33 16.50 -2.97
CA ALA A 47 2.29 16.73 -1.96
C ALA A 47 2.84 16.71 -0.52
N PHE A 48 3.98 16.05 -0.30
CA PHE A 48 4.65 15.92 1.00
C PHE A 48 5.75 16.96 1.22
N GLN A 49 6.10 17.75 0.19
CA GLN A 49 7.09 18.81 0.35
C GLN A 49 6.50 19.97 1.17
N GLY A 50 7.24 20.36 2.21
CA GLY A 50 6.87 21.42 3.16
C GLY A 50 7.11 20.96 4.61
N PRO A 51 7.28 21.89 5.56
CA PRO A 51 7.60 21.53 6.94
C PRO A 51 6.54 20.61 7.57
N GLY A 52 6.97 19.49 8.16
CA GLY A 52 6.12 18.59 8.95
C GLY A 52 5.09 17.77 8.19
N ARG A 53 4.98 17.92 6.85
CA ARG A 53 3.92 17.29 6.06
C ARG A 53 4.10 15.78 5.95
N THR A 54 5.33 15.32 5.72
CA THR A 54 5.63 13.88 5.65
C THR A 54 5.37 13.21 6.98
N GLU A 55 5.80 13.82 8.08
CA GLU A 55 5.63 13.31 9.44
C GLU A 55 4.15 13.22 9.81
N ALA A 56 3.37 14.28 9.54
CA ALA A 56 1.93 14.26 9.75
C ALA A 56 1.24 13.15 8.95
N PHE A 57 1.67 12.92 7.70
CA PHE A 57 1.08 11.87 6.88
C PHE A 57 1.47 10.46 7.34
N ARG A 58 2.71 10.26 7.81
CA ARG A 58 3.13 9.00 8.45
C ARG A 58 2.26 8.67 9.66
N ASP A 59 2.00 9.65 10.52
CA ASP A 59 1.14 9.45 11.69
C ASP A 59 -0.28 9.01 11.28
N ILE A 60 -0.85 9.60 10.23
CA ILE A 60 -2.16 9.22 9.69
C ILE A 60 -2.15 7.77 9.18
N LEU A 61 -1.16 7.41 8.35
CA LEU A 61 -1.04 6.06 7.81
C LEU A 61 -0.79 5.02 8.91
N ARG A 62 0.00 5.38 9.94
CA ARG A 62 0.26 4.49 11.08
C ARG A 62 -1.02 4.20 11.83
N GLU A 63 -1.81 5.23 12.13
CA GLU A 63 -3.09 5.02 12.82
C GLU A 63 -4.10 4.24 11.98
N LEU A 64 -4.11 4.43 10.65
CA LEU A 64 -4.91 3.62 9.74
C LEU A 64 -4.47 2.15 9.76
N ALA A 65 -3.17 1.87 9.65
CA ALA A 65 -2.62 0.52 9.72
C ALA A 65 -2.87 -0.16 11.08
N LEU A 66 -2.88 0.62 12.17
CA LEU A 66 -3.23 0.14 13.51
C LEU A 66 -4.73 -0.05 13.74
N GLY A 67 -5.59 0.26 12.76
CA GLY A 67 -7.05 0.20 12.90
C GLY A 67 -7.63 1.26 13.85
N ARG A 68 -6.86 2.29 14.21
CA ARG A 68 -7.31 3.41 15.05
C ARG A 68 -8.05 4.48 14.25
N LEU A 69 -7.86 4.49 12.94
CA LEU A 69 -8.64 5.28 11.98
C LEU A 69 -9.28 4.35 10.97
N ILE A 70 -10.49 4.72 10.53
CA ILE A 70 -11.05 4.20 9.28
C ILE A 70 -10.64 5.09 8.11
N GLU A 71 -10.67 4.55 6.89
CA GLU A 71 -10.21 5.26 5.68
C GLU A 71 -10.81 6.66 5.53
N GLY A 72 -12.14 6.80 5.65
CA GLY A 72 -12.79 8.10 5.53
C GLY A 72 -12.32 9.13 6.57
N GLN A 73 -11.90 8.69 7.77
CA GLN A 73 -11.30 9.57 8.76
C GLN A 73 -9.87 9.95 8.37
N ALA A 74 -9.06 9.00 7.88
CA ALA A 74 -7.71 9.26 7.41
C ALA A 74 -7.69 10.26 6.24
N ILE A 75 -8.65 10.16 5.32
CA ILE A 75 -8.85 11.11 4.20
C ILE A 75 -9.13 12.52 4.72
N ARG A 76 -10.13 12.67 5.61
CA ARG A 76 -10.45 13.98 6.22
C ARG A 76 -9.28 14.55 7.01
N ARG A 77 -8.57 13.69 7.75
CA ARG A 77 -7.40 14.07 8.54
C ARG A 77 -6.26 14.55 7.65
N THR A 78 -6.05 13.89 6.51
CA THR A 78 -5.06 14.31 5.49
C THR A 78 -5.38 15.70 4.95
N ASN A 79 -6.64 15.96 4.59
CA ASN A 79 -7.02 17.30 4.12
C ASN A 79 -6.80 18.39 5.18
N ARG A 80 -7.05 18.08 6.45
CA ARG A 80 -6.89 19.01 7.58
C ARG A 80 -5.42 19.27 7.94
N GLU A 81 -4.61 18.22 8.00
CA GLU A 81 -3.23 18.27 8.53
C GLU A 81 -2.18 18.50 7.45
N LEU A 82 -2.52 18.22 6.18
CA LEU A 82 -1.69 18.53 5.02
C LEU A 82 -2.39 19.52 4.09
N PRO A 83 -2.95 20.64 4.59
CA PRO A 83 -3.80 21.48 3.78
C PRO A 83 -3.04 22.03 2.57
N ARG A 84 -3.73 22.07 1.42
CA ARG A 84 -3.17 22.46 0.13
C ARG A 84 -2.48 23.82 0.18
N HIS A 85 -3.07 24.81 0.87
CA HIS A 85 -2.59 26.19 0.93
C HIS A 85 -1.24 26.35 1.65
N GLN A 86 -0.81 25.34 2.42
CA GLN A 86 0.50 25.36 3.11
C GLN A 86 1.61 24.67 2.30
N SER A 87 1.29 24.07 1.15
CA SER A 87 2.29 23.47 0.28
C SER A 87 2.93 24.52 -0.63
N PRO A 88 4.25 24.43 -0.93
CA PRO A 88 4.88 25.21 -1.99
C PRO A 88 4.29 24.92 -3.38
N HIS A 89 3.53 23.84 -3.53
CA HIS A 89 2.84 23.46 -4.77
C HIS A 89 1.35 23.79 -4.76
N ALA A 90 0.88 24.67 -3.88
CA ALA A 90 -0.55 24.95 -3.68
C ALA A 90 -1.31 25.28 -4.98
N ALA A 91 -0.69 25.95 -5.96
CA ALA A 91 -1.34 26.29 -7.23
C ALA A 91 -1.42 25.12 -8.23
N SER A 92 -0.72 24.01 -7.99
CA SER A 92 -0.59 22.92 -8.96
C SER A 92 -1.73 21.90 -8.86
N ASN A 93 -2.66 21.94 -9.82
CA ASN A 93 -3.71 20.91 -9.94
C ASN A 93 -3.17 19.53 -10.34
N ARG A 94 -1.90 19.43 -10.77
CA ARG A 94 -1.22 18.15 -10.96
C ARG A 94 -0.84 17.49 -9.62
N VAL A 95 -0.49 18.29 -8.63
CA VAL A 95 -0.14 17.83 -7.28
C VAL A 95 -1.39 17.67 -6.41
N PHE A 96 -2.33 18.62 -6.52
CA PHE A 96 -3.57 18.67 -5.77
C PHE A 96 -4.80 18.66 -6.69
N PRO A 97 -5.05 17.56 -7.43
CA PRO A 97 -6.32 17.39 -8.16
C PRO A 97 -7.49 17.26 -7.17
N SER A 98 -8.71 17.20 -7.69
CA SER A 98 -9.87 16.82 -6.88
C SER A 98 -9.62 15.47 -6.18
N SER A 99 -10.02 15.39 -4.91
CA SER A 99 -9.82 14.21 -4.05
C SER A 99 -8.36 13.76 -3.94
N TRP A 100 -7.40 14.70 -3.98
CA TRP A 100 -5.97 14.38 -3.83
C TRP A 100 -5.67 13.62 -2.54
N GLU A 101 -6.38 13.96 -1.46
CA GLU A 101 -6.26 13.34 -0.14
C GLU A 101 -6.63 11.84 -0.17
N GLU A 102 -7.71 11.48 -0.86
CA GLU A 102 -8.11 10.09 -1.07
C GLU A 102 -7.04 9.36 -1.88
N ARG A 103 -6.59 9.99 -2.98
CA ARG A 103 -5.59 9.39 -3.86
C ARG A 103 -4.28 9.12 -3.11
N LEU A 104 -3.87 9.99 -2.20
CA LEU A 104 -2.67 9.76 -1.37
C LEU A 104 -2.87 8.62 -0.38
N ILE A 105 -3.99 8.60 0.36
CA ILE A 105 -4.28 7.55 1.35
C ILE A 105 -4.32 6.19 0.66
N ARG A 106 -5.13 6.03 -0.38
CA ARG A 106 -5.29 4.75 -1.07
C ARG A 106 -3.99 4.23 -1.65
N MET A 107 -3.24 5.12 -2.31
CA MET A 107 -1.97 4.78 -2.92
C MET A 107 -0.93 4.31 -1.91
N GLN A 108 -0.69 5.09 -0.85
CA GLN A 108 0.36 4.77 0.10
C GLN A 108 -0.05 3.62 1.02
N PHE A 109 -1.32 3.54 1.42
CA PHE A 109 -1.81 2.43 2.25
C PHE A 109 -1.74 1.10 1.50
N SER A 110 -2.20 1.07 0.24
CA SER A 110 -2.09 -0.12 -0.61
C SER A 110 -0.62 -0.48 -0.86
N ARG A 111 0.25 0.48 -1.17
CA ARG A 111 1.69 0.26 -1.33
C ARG A 111 2.28 -0.44 -0.10
N PHE A 112 2.12 0.13 1.09
CA PHE A 112 2.76 -0.41 2.30
C PHE A 112 2.24 -1.78 2.70
N TYR A 113 0.95 -2.04 2.50
CA TYR A 113 0.41 -3.38 2.68
C TYR A 113 1.05 -4.39 1.71
N ASN A 114 1.06 -4.09 0.41
CA ASN A 114 1.61 -4.98 -0.60
C ASN A 114 3.11 -5.22 -0.41
N GLN A 115 3.87 -4.17 -0.08
CA GLN A 115 5.29 -4.30 0.24
C GLN A 115 5.51 -5.20 1.45
N ALA A 116 4.72 -5.03 2.52
CA ALA A 116 4.82 -5.88 3.70
C ALA A 116 4.54 -7.36 3.38
N VAL A 117 3.52 -7.65 2.55
CA VAL A 117 3.25 -9.02 2.10
C VAL A 117 4.43 -9.57 1.29
N LEU A 118 4.94 -8.81 0.31
CA LEU A 118 6.03 -9.26 -0.55
C LEU A 118 7.32 -9.52 0.24
N GLU A 119 7.68 -8.64 1.18
CA GLU A 119 8.85 -8.85 2.04
C GLU A 119 8.69 -10.09 2.94
N GLU A 120 7.49 -10.33 3.50
CA GLU A 120 7.22 -11.55 4.26
C GLU A 120 7.38 -12.81 3.40
N LEU A 121 6.90 -12.77 2.15
CA LEU A 121 7.02 -13.89 1.22
C LEU A 121 8.49 -14.17 0.86
N ILE A 122 9.29 -13.13 0.60
CA ILE A 122 10.74 -13.26 0.36
C ILE A 122 11.43 -13.92 1.55
N GLU A 123 11.15 -13.47 2.77
CA GLU A 123 11.75 -14.03 3.99
C GLU A 123 11.36 -15.49 4.22
N ARG A 124 10.17 -15.90 3.77
CA ARG A 124 9.70 -17.29 3.83
C ARG A 124 10.29 -18.17 2.72
N GLY A 125 11.03 -17.58 1.77
CA GLY A 125 11.57 -18.27 0.60
C GLY A 125 10.50 -18.60 -0.44
N GLU A 126 9.36 -17.90 -0.43
CA GLU A 126 8.33 -18.06 -1.46
C GLU A 126 8.74 -17.34 -2.74
N GLU A 127 8.81 -18.08 -3.84
CA GLU A 127 9.20 -17.52 -5.14
C GLU A 127 8.04 -16.83 -5.85
N HIS A 128 6.82 -17.24 -5.55
CA HIS A 128 5.62 -16.87 -6.29
C HIS A 128 4.49 -16.39 -5.37
N CYS A 129 3.72 -15.44 -5.86
CA CYS A 129 2.52 -14.90 -5.21
C CYS A 129 1.37 -14.84 -6.20
N PHE A 130 0.17 -14.56 -5.70
CA PHE A 130 -1.02 -14.43 -6.53
C PHE A 130 -1.65 -13.05 -6.39
N VAL A 131 -2.26 -12.59 -7.47
CA VAL A 131 -3.05 -11.36 -7.52
C VAL A 131 -4.44 -11.76 -8.02
N GLU A 132 -5.45 -11.63 -7.15
CA GLU A 132 -6.83 -11.96 -7.50
C GLU A 132 -7.42 -10.99 -8.52
N HIS A 133 -8.50 -11.38 -9.18
CA HIS A 133 -9.36 -10.40 -9.83
C HIS A 133 -10.12 -9.60 -8.79
N SER A 134 -10.11 -8.27 -8.90
CA SER A 134 -11.08 -7.44 -8.18
C SER A 134 -12.28 -7.12 -9.07
N SER A 135 -13.48 -7.43 -8.58
CA SER A 135 -14.73 -6.99 -9.22
C SER A 135 -14.99 -5.49 -9.08
N ALA A 136 -14.18 -4.78 -8.29
CA ALA A 136 -14.27 -3.34 -8.07
C ALA A 136 -13.30 -2.54 -8.96
N GLU A 137 -12.40 -3.22 -9.69
CA GLU A 137 -11.51 -2.59 -10.67
C GLU A 137 -12.16 -2.52 -12.06
N ASP A 138 -11.80 -1.49 -12.82
CA ASP A 138 -12.05 -1.46 -14.26
C ASP A 138 -11.24 -2.57 -14.97
N SER A 139 -11.90 -3.34 -15.84
CA SER A 139 -11.33 -4.49 -16.55
C SER A 139 -10.19 -4.12 -17.47
N ASP A 140 -10.14 -2.86 -17.93
CA ASP A 140 -9.21 -2.42 -18.98
C ASP A 140 -7.94 -1.79 -18.41
N THR A 141 -7.78 -1.76 -17.08
CA THR A 141 -6.54 -1.27 -16.47
C THR A 141 -5.38 -2.24 -16.71
N PRO A 142 -4.13 -1.75 -16.72
CA PRO A 142 -2.97 -2.63 -16.78
C PRO A 142 -2.90 -3.64 -15.61
N CYS A 143 -3.44 -3.28 -14.44
CA CYS A 143 -3.53 -4.21 -13.31
C CYS A 143 -4.45 -5.38 -13.64
N SER A 144 -5.65 -5.09 -14.15
CA SER A 144 -6.65 -6.11 -14.50
C SER A 144 -6.23 -7.00 -15.65
N THR A 145 -5.57 -6.43 -16.66
CA THR A 145 -5.24 -7.16 -17.90
C THR A 145 -3.92 -7.93 -17.82
N VAL A 146 -2.93 -7.42 -17.07
CA VAL A 146 -1.58 -8.00 -16.99
C VAL A 146 -1.32 -8.74 -15.69
N LEU A 147 -1.84 -8.24 -14.55
CA LEU A 147 -1.51 -8.77 -13.23
C LEU A 147 -2.60 -9.68 -12.65
N ALA A 148 -3.86 -9.28 -12.73
CA ALA A 148 -4.95 -9.97 -12.07
C ALA A 148 -5.20 -11.38 -12.64
N GLY A 149 -5.58 -12.29 -11.76
CA GLY A 149 -5.86 -13.70 -12.07
C GLY A 149 -4.60 -14.52 -12.37
N ARG A 150 -3.41 -14.04 -11.99
CA ARG A 150 -2.12 -14.66 -12.37
C ARG A 150 -1.16 -14.77 -11.20
N THR A 151 -0.23 -15.71 -11.36
CA THR A 151 0.91 -15.92 -10.48
C THR A 151 2.10 -15.06 -10.94
N HIS A 152 2.80 -14.45 -9.99
CA HIS A 152 3.93 -13.56 -10.25
C HIS A 152 5.11 -13.91 -9.36
N ARG A 153 6.33 -13.65 -9.87
CA ARG A 153 7.54 -13.74 -9.04
C ARG A 153 7.53 -12.66 -7.97
N VAL A 154 7.66 -13.06 -6.71
CA VAL A 154 7.62 -12.17 -5.54
C VAL A 154 8.68 -11.07 -5.66
N GLU A 155 9.93 -11.46 -5.90
CA GLU A 155 11.05 -10.51 -6.02
C GLU A 155 10.84 -9.50 -7.15
N HIS A 156 10.22 -9.92 -8.25
CA HIS A 156 9.97 -9.05 -9.39
C HIS A 156 8.92 -7.97 -9.07
N LEU A 157 7.78 -8.35 -8.47
CA LEU A 157 6.77 -7.39 -8.05
C LEU A 157 7.28 -6.47 -6.93
N HIS A 158 8.05 -7.02 -5.98
CA HIS A 158 8.68 -6.24 -4.93
C HIS A 158 9.61 -5.17 -5.50
N ARG A 159 10.49 -5.54 -6.42
CA ARG A 159 11.39 -4.62 -7.11
C ARG A 159 10.62 -3.49 -7.81
N LEU A 160 9.59 -3.82 -8.61
CA LEU A 160 8.78 -2.82 -9.31
C LEU A 160 8.09 -1.84 -8.34
N LEU A 161 7.66 -2.32 -7.18
CA LEU A 161 7.02 -1.50 -6.15
C LEU A 161 8.01 -0.53 -5.51
N VAL A 162 9.18 -1.03 -5.10
CA VAL A 162 10.25 -0.26 -4.46
C VAL A 162 10.84 0.77 -5.43
N GLU A 163 11.16 0.38 -6.66
CA GLU A 163 11.68 1.28 -7.69
C GLU A 163 10.73 2.47 -7.90
N ALA A 164 9.43 2.20 -8.05
CA ALA A 164 8.47 3.26 -8.32
C ALA A 164 8.26 4.21 -7.14
N TYR A 165 8.10 3.68 -5.92
CA TYR A 165 7.59 4.48 -4.80
C TYR A 165 8.64 4.89 -3.76
N ALA A 166 9.73 4.13 -3.64
CA ALA A 166 10.85 4.47 -2.75
C ALA A 166 12.00 5.17 -3.49
N GLN A 167 12.10 5.00 -4.81
CA GLN A 167 13.23 5.51 -5.60
C GLN A 167 12.84 6.46 -6.75
N GLU A 168 11.54 6.70 -6.97
CA GLU A 168 11.01 7.51 -8.08
C GLU A 168 11.44 7.02 -9.48
N GLN A 169 11.75 5.73 -9.60
CA GLN A 169 12.12 5.06 -10.85
C GLN A 169 10.89 4.36 -11.44
N TYR A 170 10.14 5.09 -12.25
CA TYR A 170 8.93 4.57 -12.87
C TYR A 170 9.22 3.85 -14.19
N SER A 171 8.90 2.55 -14.25
CA SER A 171 8.88 1.78 -15.49
C SER A 171 7.47 1.73 -16.09
N ARG A 172 7.35 1.19 -17.32
CA ARG A 172 6.04 0.91 -17.95
C ARG A 172 5.42 -0.40 -17.46
N GLU A 173 6.16 -1.20 -16.70
CA GLU A 173 5.66 -2.47 -16.19
C GLU A 173 4.61 -2.22 -15.10
N PRO A 174 3.45 -2.90 -15.15
CA PRO A 174 2.42 -2.78 -14.13
C PRO A 174 2.94 -3.25 -12.76
N ARG A 175 2.51 -2.56 -11.70
CA ARG A 175 2.83 -2.87 -10.30
C ARG A 175 1.58 -2.73 -9.43
N ILE A 176 1.64 -3.15 -8.16
CA ILE A 176 0.48 -3.10 -7.27
C ILE A 176 0.79 -2.27 -6.02
N PRO A 177 0.17 -1.09 -5.83
CA PRO A 177 -0.81 -0.47 -6.72
C PRO A 177 -0.16 0.21 -7.95
N ASN A 178 -0.85 0.25 -9.09
CA ASN A 178 -0.38 0.99 -10.29
C ASN A 178 -0.90 2.44 -10.34
N HIS A 179 -2.08 2.68 -9.78
CA HIS A 179 -2.74 3.98 -9.70
C HIS A 179 -3.58 4.08 -8.42
N PRO A 180 -3.99 5.30 -7.98
CA PRO A 180 -4.57 5.51 -6.66
C PRO A 180 -5.86 4.77 -6.34
N HIS A 181 -6.62 4.39 -7.37
CA HIS A 181 -7.86 3.63 -7.19
C HIS A 181 -7.70 2.14 -7.45
N CYS A 182 -6.47 1.66 -7.69
CA CYS A 182 -6.20 0.24 -7.87
C CYS A 182 -6.64 -0.53 -6.62
N THR A 183 -7.49 -1.51 -6.84
CA THR A 183 -8.09 -2.35 -5.80
C THR A 183 -7.38 -3.68 -5.63
N HIS A 184 -6.46 -4.02 -6.53
CA HIS A 184 -5.66 -5.23 -6.46
C HIS A 184 -4.69 -5.22 -5.29
N VAL A 185 -4.46 -6.41 -4.74
CA VAL A 185 -3.49 -6.68 -3.68
C VAL A 185 -2.78 -8.01 -3.95
N VAL A 186 -1.57 -8.15 -3.41
CA VAL A 186 -0.77 -9.37 -3.42
C VAL A 186 -1.19 -10.27 -2.26
N ARG A 187 -1.29 -11.57 -2.52
CA ARG A 187 -1.46 -12.60 -1.50
C ARG A 187 -0.51 -13.79 -1.71
N PRO A 188 -0.19 -14.55 -0.65
CA PRO A 188 0.45 -15.85 -0.80
C PRO A 188 -0.39 -16.80 -1.66
N LEU A 189 0.26 -17.82 -2.23
CA LEU A 189 -0.40 -18.89 -2.98
C LEU A 189 -1.20 -19.83 -2.06
#